data_AF-A0AAD9T026-F1
#
_entry.id   AF-A0AAD9T026-F1
#
_cell.length_a   1.000
_cell.length_b   1.000
_cell.length_c   1.000
_cell.angle_alpha   90.00
_cell.angle_beta   90.00
_cell.angle_gamma   90.00
#
_symmetry.space_group_name_H-M   'P 1'
#
loop_
_entity.id
_entity.type
_entity.pdbx_description
1 polymer ?
#
loop_
_entity_poly.entity_id
_entity_poly.type
_entity_poly.pdbx_seq_one_letter_code
_entity_poly.pdbx_strand_id
1 'polypeptide(L)'
;MQLQSLIFSLLLTTSVAAHGHGDKEGKDTSEKSQCRQIRKLERLVSLASNSTRLDQVTDHNATKIEELMSEASTAAQQLTTLQGNATLTASCAVVNAQAEEEHMCEETFELERFVEFAANATQVAEMTDNNATEIAAIAAKASQASAELQALQSNATLQAACPGLLQKHECREMRKLQGFVEASQNATRLEEISGGNATKADRIKNGAARAQTQLTEWQNNKTFMAACEALGKSGKGIDSGASTEEAATTGLSGAASSGASIQWTILSTILVVGAAMTLL
;
A
#
# COMPACT_ATOMS: atom_id res chain seq x y z
N MET A 1 -25.02 20.38 47.29
CA MET A 1 -26.11 20.40 46.30
C MET A 1 -26.14 19.03 45.63
N GLN A 2 -27.26 18.34 45.82
CA GLN A 2 -27.55 17.02 45.24
C GLN A 2 -28.00 17.20 43.79
N LEU A 3 -27.51 16.36 42.89
CA LEU A 3 -28.28 15.94 41.71
C LEU A 3 -27.89 14.50 41.37
N GLN A 4 -28.60 13.59 42.04
CA GLN A 4 -28.90 12.24 41.55
C GLN A 4 -29.94 12.37 40.43
N SER A 5 -29.82 11.53 39.39
CA SER A 5 -30.83 11.11 38.38
C SER A 5 -30.10 10.96 37.03
N LEU A 6 -30.07 9.86 36.28
CA LEU A 6 -30.86 8.63 36.25
C LEU A 6 -30.04 7.52 35.58
N ILE A 7 -30.07 6.34 36.19
CA ILE A 7 -29.80 5.04 35.57
C ILE A 7 -31.00 4.70 34.69
N PHE A 8 -30.82 4.27 33.43
CA PHE A 8 -31.67 3.27 32.79
C PHE A 8 -30.99 2.68 31.54
N SER A 9 -30.43 1.48 31.73
CA SER A 9 -30.49 0.30 30.87
C SER A 9 -30.78 0.47 29.37
N LEU A 10 -29.84 0.02 28.52
CA LEU A 10 -30.14 -0.97 27.46
C LEU A 10 -28.84 -1.61 26.93
N LEU A 11 -28.30 -2.59 27.68
CA LEU A 11 -27.41 -3.59 27.09
C LEU A 11 -28.29 -4.56 26.31
N LEU A 12 -28.44 -4.32 25.01
CA LEU A 12 -28.96 -5.32 24.07
C LEU A 12 -27.81 -6.26 23.72
N THR A 13 -27.60 -7.28 24.55
CA THR A 13 -26.90 -8.50 24.14
C THR A 13 -27.79 -9.24 23.14
N THR A 14 -27.62 -8.98 21.85
CA THR A 14 -28.12 -9.88 20.80
C THR A 14 -27.18 -11.07 20.70
N SER A 15 -27.43 -12.08 21.53
CA SER A 15 -26.94 -13.43 21.28
C SER A 15 -27.56 -13.92 19.97
N VAL A 16 -26.83 -13.80 18.86
CA VAL A 16 -27.17 -14.52 17.62
C VAL A 16 -26.87 -15.99 17.88
N ALA A 17 -27.93 -16.75 18.08
CA ALA A 17 -27.89 -18.20 18.07
C ALA A 17 -27.46 -18.67 16.67
N ALA A 18 -26.29 -19.30 16.60
CA ALA A 18 -25.89 -20.10 15.46
C ALA A 18 -26.84 -21.30 15.35
N HIS A 19 -27.80 -21.22 14.42
CA HIS A 19 -28.49 -22.40 13.90
C HIS A 19 -27.77 -22.84 12.64
N GLY A 20 -27.01 -23.93 12.76
CA GLY A 20 -26.42 -24.61 11.64
C GLY A 20 -27.51 -25.27 10.79
N HIS A 21 -27.52 -24.94 9.50
CA HIS A 21 -27.90 -25.89 8.47
C HIS A 21 -26.82 -25.83 7.40
N GLY A 22 -26.11 -26.95 7.24
CA GLY A 22 -25.06 -27.09 6.26
C GLY A 22 -25.61 -27.05 4.85
N ASP A 23 -25.11 -26.11 4.06
CA ASP A 23 -25.07 -26.19 2.60
C ASP A 23 -23.90 -25.33 2.09
N LYS A 24 -22.92 -26.03 1.52
CA LYS A 24 -21.83 -25.64 0.59
C LYS A 24 -21.39 -24.17 0.52
N GLU A 25 -20.19 -23.94 1.07
CA GLU A 25 -19.16 -22.98 0.64
C GLU A 25 -19.64 -21.56 0.29
N GLY A 26 -20.18 -20.87 1.30
CA GLY A 26 -20.15 -19.41 1.33
C GLY A 26 -18.70 -18.93 1.48
N LYS A 27 -18.21 -18.15 0.52
CA LYS A 27 -17.09 -17.23 0.79
C LYS A 27 -17.54 -16.35 1.94
N ASP A 28 -17.05 -16.62 3.15
CA ASP A 28 -17.10 -15.65 4.24
C ASP A 28 -16.36 -14.40 3.76
N THR A 29 -17.10 -13.43 3.20
CA THR A 29 -16.56 -12.08 2.98
C THR A 29 -16.38 -11.50 4.37
N SER A 30 -15.21 -11.75 4.97
CA SER A 30 -14.79 -11.10 6.20
C SER A 30 -15.16 -9.62 6.12
N GLU A 31 -15.67 -9.04 7.21
CA GLU A 31 -16.04 -7.62 7.32
C GLU A 31 -15.02 -6.69 6.62
N LYS A 32 -13.72 -7.01 6.75
CA LYS A 32 -12.64 -6.31 6.06
C LYS A 32 -12.74 -6.31 4.53
N SER A 33 -13.11 -7.43 3.93
CA SER A 33 -13.34 -7.54 2.48
C SER A 33 -14.53 -6.69 2.03
N GLN A 34 -15.58 -6.59 2.85
CA GLN A 34 -16.73 -5.73 2.58
C GLN A 34 -16.33 -4.25 2.69
N CYS A 35 -15.53 -3.87 3.70
CA CYS A 35 -14.98 -2.50 3.80
C CYS A 35 -14.09 -2.14 2.62
N ARG A 36 -13.22 -3.05 2.17
CA ARG A 36 -12.41 -2.87 0.96
C ARG A 36 -13.28 -2.67 -0.27
N GLN A 37 -14.38 -3.41 -0.39
CA GLN A 37 -15.32 -3.26 -1.49
C GLN A 37 -16.00 -1.89 -1.44
N ILE A 38 -16.55 -1.49 -0.29
CA ILE A 38 -17.16 -0.16 -0.09
C ILE A 38 -16.17 0.94 -0.52
N ARG A 39 -14.94 0.90 -0.01
CA ARG A 39 -13.92 1.91 -0.36
C ARG A 39 -13.58 1.94 -1.85
N LYS A 40 -13.48 0.77 -2.50
CA LYS A 40 -13.19 0.71 -3.94
C LYS A 40 -14.31 1.39 -4.74
N LEU A 41 -15.56 1.12 -4.38
CA LEU A 41 -16.71 1.73 -5.01
C LEU A 41 -16.77 3.23 -4.72
N GLU A 42 -16.49 3.67 -3.48
CA GLU A 42 -16.46 5.10 -3.10
C GLU A 42 -15.40 5.87 -3.91
N ARG A 43 -14.21 5.30 -4.07
CA ARG A 43 -13.16 5.88 -4.91
C ARG A 43 -13.57 5.99 -6.38
N LEU A 44 -14.22 4.96 -6.93
CA LEU A 44 -14.68 4.98 -8.32
C LEU A 44 -15.76 6.05 -8.54
N VAL A 45 -16.74 6.14 -7.64
CA VAL A 45 -17.78 7.17 -7.69
C VAL A 45 -17.18 8.57 -7.52
N SER A 46 -16.22 8.73 -6.59
CA SER A 46 -15.53 10.01 -6.38
C SER A 46 -14.63 10.41 -7.56
N LEU A 47 -14.04 9.45 -8.27
CA LEU A 47 -13.25 9.73 -9.47
C LEU A 47 -14.17 10.19 -10.60
N ALA A 48 -15.27 9.47 -10.84
CA ALA A 48 -16.22 9.80 -11.91
C ALA A 48 -16.94 11.15 -11.68
N SER A 49 -17.10 11.58 -10.43
CA SER A 49 -17.71 12.88 -10.10
C SER A 49 -16.75 14.07 -10.21
N ASN A 50 -15.44 13.84 -10.34
CA ASN A 50 -14.43 14.88 -10.54
C ASN A 50 -13.98 14.87 -12.00
N SER A 51 -14.64 15.67 -12.84
CA SER A 51 -14.37 15.71 -14.29
C SER A 51 -12.91 15.99 -14.61
N THR A 52 -12.25 16.91 -13.92
CA THR A 52 -10.83 17.23 -14.14
C THR A 52 -9.92 16.03 -13.83
N ARG A 53 -10.13 15.34 -12.70
CA ARG A 53 -9.32 14.17 -12.33
C ARG A 53 -9.62 12.98 -13.24
N LEU A 54 -10.88 12.79 -13.63
CA LEU A 54 -11.29 11.76 -14.57
C LEU A 54 -10.64 11.99 -15.94
N ASP A 55 -10.67 13.22 -16.43
CA ASP A 55 -10.03 13.64 -17.68
C ASP A 55 -8.52 13.40 -17.67
N GLN A 56 -7.85 13.67 -16.53
CA GLN A 56 -6.42 13.40 -16.34
C GLN A 56 -6.11 11.90 -16.35
N VAL A 57 -6.85 11.09 -15.58
CA VAL A 57 -6.63 9.64 -15.46
C VAL A 57 -6.92 8.91 -16.78
N THR A 58 -7.79 9.46 -17.61
CA THR A 58 -8.17 8.86 -18.90
C THR A 58 -7.39 9.41 -20.08
N ASP A 59 -6.45 10.34 -19.88
CA ASP A 59 -5.77 11.08 -20.95
C ASP A 59 -6.76 11.69 -21.96
N HIS A 60 -7.88 12.22 -21.47
CA HIS A 60 -8.97 12.79 -22.27
C HIS A 60 -9.61 11.80 -23.26
N ASN A 61 -9.49 10.49 -23.01
CA ASN A 61 -10.08 9.46 -23.84
C ASN A 61 -11.59 9.33 -23.55
N ALA A 62 -12.42 9.86 -24.45
CA ALA A 62 -13.88 9.86 -24.31
C ALA A 62 -14.49 8.47 -24.06
N THR A 63 -13.99 7.42 -24.70
CA THR A 63 -14.50 6.05 -24.49
C THR A 63 -14.20 5.53 -23.09
N LYS A 64 -13.00 5.79 -22.57
CA LYS A 64 -12.64 5.42 -21.19
C LYS A 64 -13.44 6.21 -20.16
N ILE A 65 -13.72 7.48 -20.46
CA ILE A 65 -14.56 8.34 -19.61
C ILE A 65 -15.97 7.75 -19.53
N GLU A 66 -16.58 7.40 -20.66
CA GLU A 66 -17.92 6.78 -20.70
C GLU A 66 -17.96 5.44 -19.96
N GLU A 67 -16.94 4.60 -20.14
CA GLU A 67 -16.80 3.32 -19.43
C GLU A 67 -16.74 3.53 -17.91
N LEU A 68 -15.86 4.42 -17.42
CA LEU A 68 -15.72 4.73 -16.01
C LEU A 68 -16.99 5.35 -15.41
N MET A 69 -17.71 6.19 -16.16
CA MET A 69 -18.99 6.75 -15.72
C MET A 69 -20.08 5.67 -15.59
N SER A 70 -20.10 4.70 -16.52
CA SER A 70 -21.02 3.55 -16.47
C SER A 70 -20.70 2.64 -15.28
N GLU A 71 -19.42 2.31 -15.06
CA GLU A 71 -18.99 1.53 -13.91
C GLU A 71 -19.28 2.26 -12.60
N ALA A 72 -19.04 3.58 -12.53
CA ALA A 72 -19.37 4.39 -11.36
C ALA A 72 -20.86 4.43 -11.07
N SER A 73 -21.72 4.45 -12.10
CA SER A 73 -23.18 4.37 -11.92
C SER A 73 -23.61 3.02 -11.32
N THR A 74 -22.99 1.93 -11.78
CA THR A 74 -23.19 0.59 -11.19
C THR A 74 -22.66 0.54 -9.75
N ALA A 75 -21.49 1.12 -9.51
CA ALA A 75 -20.86 1.19 -8.20
C ALA A 75 -21.68 1.99 -7.19
N ALA A 76 -22.34 3.08 -7.62
CA ALA A 76 -23.23 3.87 -6.78
C ALA A 76 -24.46 3.05 -6.30
N GLN A 77 -25.01 2.20 -7.17
CA GLN A 77 -26.11 1.30 -6.79
C GLN A 77 -25.65 0.24 -5.77
N GLN A 78 -24.47 -0.35 -6.00
CA GLN A 78 -23.87 -1.31 -5.06
C GLN A 78 -23.53 -0.66 -3.72
N LEU A 79 -23.00 0.57 -3.72
CA LEU A 79 -22.73 1.34 -2.51
C LEU A 79 -23.99 1.57 -1.69
N THR A 80 -25.08 1.99 -2.33
CA THR A 80 -26.37 2.20 -1.65
C THR A 80 -26.83 0.94 -0.94
N THR A 81 -26.63 -0.23 -1.55
CA THR A 81 -26.97 -1.53 -0.96
C THR A 81 -26.07 -1.86 0.23
N LEU A 82 -24.76 -1.69 0.10
CA LEU A 82 -23.78 -2.01 1.14
C LEU A 82 -23.88 -1.04 2.34
N GLN A 83 -24.07 0.25 2.08
CA GLN A 83 -24.17 1.29 3.10
C GLN A 83 -25.51 1.25 3.87
N GLY A 84 -26.50 0.50 3.37
CA GLY A 84 -27.76 0.24 4.08
C GLY A 84 -27.59 -0.51 5.40
N ASN A 85 -26.44 -1.16 5.62
CA ASN A 85 -26.07 -1.73 6.92
C ASN A 85 -25.26 -0.72 7.74
N ALA A 86 -25.93 0.03 8.63
CA ALA A 86 -25.29 1.08 9.42
C ALA A 86 -24.13 0.59 10.30
N THR A 87 -24.21 -0.64 10.83
CA THR A 87 -23.13 -1.22 11.64
C THR A 87 -21.88 -1.50 10.80
N LEU A 88 -22.06 -2.06 9.60
CA LEU A 88 -20.98 -2.27 8.64
C LEU A 88 -20.37 -0.94 8.19
N THR A 89 -21.18 0.07 7.89
CA THR A 89 -20.67 1.39 7.48
C THR A 89 -19.83 2.04 8.58
N ALA A 90 -20.25 1.93 9.84
CA ALA A 90 -19.52 2.48 10.99
C ALA A 90 -18.16 1.78 11.19
N SER A 91 -18.11 0.45 11.10
CA SER A 91 -16.85 -0.27 11.23
C SER A 91 -15.92 -0.04 10.03
N CYS A 92 -16.49 0.02 8.82
CA CYS A 92 -15.71 0.33 7.62
C CYS A 92 -15.16 1.75 7.60
N ALA A 93 -15.79 2.72 8.26
CA ALA A 93 -15.24 4.08 8.36
C ALA A 93 -13.86 4.09 9.06
N VAL A 94 -13.71 3.34 10.16
CA VAL A 94 -12.44 3.23 10.89
C VAL A 94 -11.39 2.49 10.06
N VAL A 95 -11.77 1.36 9.46
CA VAL A 95 -10.88 0.57 8.58
C VAL A 95 -10.44 1.39 7.36
N ASN A 96 -11.34 2.16 6.78
CA ASN A 96 -11.06 2.99 5.62
C ASN A 96 -10.14 4.16 5.98
N ALA A 97 -10.35 4.82 7.14
CA ALA A 97 -9.46 5.86 7.63
C ALA A 97 -8.03 5.33 7.83
N GLN A 98 -7.88 4.19 8.52
CA GLN A 98 -6.58 3.56 8.71
C GLN A 98 -5.91 3.23 7.37
N ALA A 99 -6.62 2.59 6.44
CA ALA A 99 -6.02 2.24 5.15
C ALA A 99 -5.78 3.47 4.25
N GLU A 100 -6.40 4.62 4.51
CA GLU A 100 -6.12 5.88 3.79
C GLU A 100 -4.83 6.49 4.31
N GLU A 101 -4.64 6.48 5.62
CA GLU A 101 -3.37 6.80 6.25
C GLU A 101 -2.24 5.88 5.77
N GLU A 102 -2.48 4.55 5.70
CA GLU A 102 -1.51 3.61 5.11
C GLU A 102 -1.14 3.99 3.67
N HIS A 103 -2.13 4.30 2.84
CA HIS A 103 -1.91 4.68 1.44
C HIS A 103 -1.13 5.99 1.32
N MET A 104 -1.51 7.03 2.05
CA MET A 104 -0.82 8.33 2.01
C MET A 104 0.63 8.22 2.49
N CYS A 105 0.91 7.34 3.46
CA CYS A 105 2.29 7.05 3.86
C CYS A 105 3.05 6.29 2.77
N GLU A 106 2.47 5.23 2.19
CA GLU A 106 3.08 4.51 1.05
C GLU A 106 3.40 5.48 -0.10
N GLU A 107 2.47 6.36 -0.44
CA GLU A 107 2.62 7.39 -1.47
C GLU A 107 3.75 8.38 -1.13
N THR A 108 3.84 8.84 0.13
CA THR A 108 4.96 9.70 0.59
C THR A 108 6.30 9.02 0.31
N PHE A 109 6.44 7.75 0.67
CA PHE A 109 7.71 7.02 0.48
C PHE A 109 8.02 6.75 -0.99
N GLU A 110 7.00 6.45 -1.80
CA GLU A 110 7.17 6.24 -3.23
C GLU A 110 7.61 7.53 -3.94
N LEU A 111 7.01 8.66 -3.58
CA LEU A 111 7.38 9.98 -4.11
C LEU A 111 8.78 10.39 -3.67
N GLU A 112 9.15 10.24 -2.39
CA GLU A 112 10.50 10.49 -1.88
C GLU A 112 11.55 9.72 -2.68
N ARG A 113 11.31 8.41 -2.83
CA ARG A 113 12.18 7.52 -3.59
C ARG A 113 12.26 7.96 -5.06
N PHE A 114 11.14 8.29 -5.69
CA PHE A 114 11.14 8.73 -7.08
C PHE A 114 11.86 10.07 -7.29
N VAL A 115 11.75 11.01 -6.35
CA VAL A 115 12.49 12.27 -6.39
C VAL A 115 14.00 12.03 -6.23
N GLU A 116 14.41 11.15 -5.31
CA GLU A 116 15.81 10.76 -5.14
C GLU A 116 16.38 10.08 -6.39
N PHE A 117 15.61 9.19 -7.02
CA PHE A 117 15.94 8.57 -8.30
C PHE A 117 16.24 9.62 -9.36
N ALA A 118 15.30 10.54 -9.57
CA ALA A 118 15.38 11.53 -10.63
C ALA A 118 16.54 12.50 -10.42
N ALA A 119 16.98 12.71 -9.17
CA ALA A 119 18.17 13.48 -8.84
C ALA A 119 19.48 12.73 -9.13
N ASN A 120 19.47 11.40 -9.22
CA ASN A 120 20.64 10.59 -9.57
C ASN A 120 20.81 10.48 -11.10
N ALA A 121 21.45 11.49 -11.69
CA ALA A 121 21.65 11.58 -13.14
C ALA A 121 22.30 10.33 -13.76
N THR A 122 23.21 9.66 -13.05
CA THR A 122 23.86 8.42 -13.53
C THR A 122 22.88 7.26 -13.58
N GLN A 123 22.10 7.03 -12.51
CA GLN A 123 21.08 5.97 -12.51
C GLN A 123 20.00 6.22 -13.55
N VAL A 124 19.53 7.47 -13.67
CA VAL A 124 18.53 7.85 -14.67
C VAL A 124 19.07 7.60 -16.08
N ALA A 125 20.29 8.08 -16.39
CA ALA A 125 20.90 7.89 -17.69
C ALA A 125 21.13 6.40 -18.03
N GLU A 126 21.52 5.59 -17.05
CA GLU A 126 21.65 4.14 -17.23
C GLU A 126 20.30 3.49 -17.52
N MET A 127 19.25 3.86 -16.79
CA MET A 127 17.91 3.27 -16.92
C MET A 127 17.20 3.67 -18.22
N THR A 128 17.51 4.84 -18.75
CA THR A 128 16.93 5.33 -20.01
C THR A 128 17.83 5.06 -21.22
N ASP A 129 18.91 4.29 -21.09
CA ASP A 129 19.91 4.10 -22.15
C ASP A 129 20.42 5.43 -22.75
N ASN A 130 20.58 6.46 -21.91
CA ASN A 130 20.91 7.85 -22.28
C ASN A 130 19.89 8.53 -23.24
N ASN A 131 18.65 8.06 -23.30
CA ASN A 131 17.58 8.67 -24.08
C ASN A 131 17.16 10.02 -23.46
N ALA A 132 17.58 11.12 -24.09
CA ALA A 132 17.32 12.48 -23.62
C ALA A 132 15.82 12.80 -23.42
N THR A 133 14.92 12.23 -24.23
CA THR A 133 13.48 12.45 -24.11
C THR A 133 12.92 11.80 -22.84
N GLU A 134 13.37 10.59 -22.53
CA GLU A 134 12.95 9.87 -21.32
C GLU A 134 13.51 10.53 -20.06
N ILE A 135 14.78 10.96 -20.10
CA ILE A 135 15.40 11.72 -19.02
C ILE A 135 14.59 13.00 -18.72
N ALA A 136 14.23 13.75 -19.76
CA ALA A 136 13.42 14.96 -19.62
C ALA A 136 12.02 14.65 -19.06
N ALA A 137 11.39 13.56 -19.49
CA ALA A 137 10.10 13.12 -18.97
C ALA A 137 10.17 12.72 -17.48
N ILE A 138 11.25 12.03 -17.06
CA ILE A 138 11.50 11.70 -15.65
C ILE A 138 11.67 12.98 -14.83
N ALA A 139 12.46 13.94 -15.30
CA ALA A 139 12.66 15.22 -14.61
C ALA A 139 11.35 16.02 -14.45
N ALA A 140 10.50 16.02 -15.48
CA ALA A 140 9.19 16.67 -15.43
C ALA A 140 8.27 16.00 -14.39
N LYS A 141 8.19 14.66 -14.41
CA LYS A 141 7.42 13.89 -13.41
C LYS A 141 7.97 14.09 -12.00
N ALA A 142 9.29 14.15 -11.83
CA ALA A 142 9.92 14.35 -10.53
C ALA A 142 9.59 15.71 -9.93
N SER A 143 9.43 16.73 -10.78
CA SER A 143 8.99 18.06 -10.35
C SER A 143 7.54 18.04 -9.83
N GLN A 144 6.64 17.29 -10.50
CA GLN A 144 5.27 17.08 -10.02
C GLN A 144 5.24 16.28 -8.72
N ALA A 145 5.98 15.17 -8.68
CA ALA A 145 6.12 14.33 -7.49
C ALA A 145 6.68 15.10 -6.30
N SER A 146 7.63 16.02 -6.52
CA SER A 146 8.17 16.89 -5.47
C SER A 146 7.11 17.83 -4.88
N ALA A 147 6.21 18.37 -5.70
CA ALA A 147 5.13 19.24 -5.23
C ALA A 147 4.09 18.45 -4.42
N GLU A 148 3.73 17.25 -4.89
CA GLU A 148 2.81 16.35 -4.18
C GLU A 148 3.42 15.85 -2.86
N LEU A 149 4.70 15.49 -2.88
CA LEU A 149 5.43 15.11 -1.68
C LEU A 149 5.44 16.22 -0.64
N GLN A 150 5.69 17.47 -1.04
CA GLN A 150 5.63 18.62 -0.12
C GLN A 150 4.22 18.80 0.48
N ALA A 151 3.17 18.57 -0.31
CA ALA A 151 1.80 18.62 0.19
C ALA A 151 1.54 17.55 1.26
N LEU A 152 1.97 16.30 1.03
CA LEU A 152 1.84 15.21 2.00
C LEU A 152 2.71 15.43 3.25
N GLN A 153 3.95 15.90 3.08
CA GLN A 153 4.87 16.21 4.18
C GLN A 153 4.39 17.36 5.07
N SER A 154 3.56 18.27 4.55
CA SER A 154 2.96 19.34 5.34
C SER A 154 1.89 18.85 6.34
N ASN A 155 1.38 17.62 6.18
CA ASN A 155 0.39 17.04 7.06
C ASN A 155 1.06 16.40 8.29
N ALA A 156 1.12 17.14 9.40
CA ALA A 156 1.79 16.69 10.63
C ALA A 156 1.21 15.38 11.21
N THR A 157 -0.10 15.16 11.11
CA THR A 157 -0.74 13.93 11.58
C THR A 157 -0.28 12.72 10.76
N LEU A 158 -0.24 12.87 9.44
CA LEU A 158 0.28 11.84 8.54
C LEU A 158 1.75 11.53 8.86
N GLN A 159 2.58 12.57 9.00
CA GLN A 159 4.02 12.41 9.31
C GLN A 159 4.26 11.70 10.66
N ALA A 160 3.38 11.88 11.64
CA ALA A 160 3.48 11.18 12.91
C ALA A 160 3.14 9.68 12.81
N ALA A 161 2.25 9.29 11.89
CA ALA A 161 1.82 7.91 11.70
C ALA A 161 2.75 7.10 10.78
N CYS A 162 3.38 7.76 9.80
CA CYS A 162 4.15 7.10 8.75
C CYS A 162 5.35 6.24 9.20
N PRO A 163 6.13 6.56 10.26
CA PRO A 163 7.31 5.77 10.62
C PRO A 163 7.02 4.28 10.91
N GLY A 164 5.90 3.97 11.57
CA GLY A 164 5.50 2.57 11.82
C GLY A 164 5.07 1.84 10.55
N LEU A 165 4.50 2.57 9.59
CA LEU A 165 4.07 2.05 8.29
C LEU A 165 5.25 1.89 7.32
N LEU A 166 6.25 2.76 7.39
CA LEU A 166 7.48 2.65 6.63
C LEU A 166 8.15 1.30 6.87
N GLN A 167 8.35 0.95 8.14
CA GLN A 167 8.97 -0.31 8.50
C GLN A 167 8.19 -1.51 7.96
N LYS A 168 6.85 -1.47 8.03
CA LYS A 168 5.98 -2.50 7.45
C LYS A 168 6.12 -2.58 5.92
N HIS A 169 6.19 -1.43 5.25
CA HIS A 169 6.36 -1.32 3.81
C HIS A 169 7.72 -1.85 3.35
N GLU A 170 8.82 -1.42 3.97
CA GLU A 170 10.17 -1.91 3.69
C GLU A 170 10.27 -3.43 3.88
N CYS A 171 9.70 -3.98 4.96
CA CYS A 171 9.66 -5.43 5.16
C CYS A 171 8.81 -6.17 4.10
N ARG A 172 7.83 -5.51 3.50
CA ARG A 172 7.03 -6.07 2.39
C ARG A 172 7.84 -6.02 1.08
N GLU A 173 8.47 -4.90 0.80
CA GLU A 173 9.34 -4.73 -0.37
C GLU A 173 10.50 -5.73 -0.35
N MET A 174 11.12 -5.95 0.81
CA MET A 174 12.18 -6.96 0.98
C MET A 174 11.68 -8.34 0.52
N ARG A 175 10.48 -8.73 0.96
CA ARG A 175 9.89 -10.03 0.61
C ARG A 175 9.55 -10.12 -0.88
N LYS A 176 9.10 -9.02 -1.49
CA LYS A 176 8.88 -8.95 -2.94
C LYS A 176 10.19 -9.09 -3.71
N LEU A 177 11.25 -8.38 -3.29
CA LEU A 177 12.58 -8.50 -3.88
C LEU A 177 13.10 -9.93 -3.77
N GLN A 178 12.95 -10.55 -2.60
CA GLN A 178 13.33 -11.95 -2.40
C GLN A 178 12.57 -12.87 -3.36
N GLY A 179 11.24 -12.73 -3.45
CA GLY A 179 10.43 -13.51 -4.38
C GLY A 179 10.78 -13.28 -5.85
N PHE A 180 11.17 -12.05 -6.21
CA PHE A 180 11.66 -11.73 -7.56
C PHE A 180 12.98 -12.43 -7.87
N VAL A 181 13.93 -12.39 -6.93
CA VAL A 181 15.21 -13.10 -7.08
C VAL A 181 14.98 -14.60 -7.20
N GLU A 182 14.15 -15.19 -6.36
CA GLU A 182 13.78 -16.62 -6.43
C GLU A 182 13.12 -16.97 -7.78
N ALA A 183 12.18 -16.13 -8.25
CA ALA A 183 11.53 -16.32 -9.55
C ALA A 183 12.51 -16.23 -10.72
N SER A 184 13.51 -15.33 -10.66
CA SER A 184 14.50 -15.16 -11.71
C SER A 184 15.49 -16.35 -11.82
N GLN A 185 15.72 -17.05 -10.73
CA GLN A 185 16.59 -18.23 -10.67
C GLN A 185 15.86 -19.51 -11.10
N ASN A 186 14.53 -19.49 -11.10
CA ASN A 186 13.71 -20.59 -11.59
C ASN A 186 13.60 -20.54 -13.12
N ALA A 187 14.22 -21.50 -13.82
CA ALA A 187 14.27 -21.52 -15.29
C ALA A 187 12.89 -21.48 -15.95
N THR A 188 11.91 -22.25 -15.45
CA THR A 188 10.55 -22.29 -16.00
C THR A 188 9.83 -20.96 -15.81
N ARG A 189 9.94 -20.36 -14.62
CA ARG A 189 9.29 -19.08 -14.32
C ARG A 189 9.95 -17.92 -15.04
N LEU A 190 11.27 -17.96 -15.19
CA LEU A 190 11.99 -17.00 -16.02
C LEU A 190 11.58 -17.10 -17.49
N GLU A 191 11.42 -18.31 -18.03
CA GLU A 191 10.95 -18.53 -19.40
C GLU A 191 9.53 -17.99 -19.60
N GLU A 192 8.63 -18.24 -18.63
CA GLU A 192 7.27 -17.71 -18.61
C GLU A 192 7.24 -16.17 -18.61
N ILE A 193 7.99 -15.52 -17.71
CA ILE A 193 8.03 -14.06 -17.57
C ILE A 193 8.74 -13.40 -18.78
N SER A 194 9.77 -14.05 -19.30
CA SER A 194 10.51 -13.55 -20.47
C SER A 194 9.81 -13.85 -21.80
N GLY A 195 8.80 -14.73 -21.82
CA GLY A 195 8.14 -15.19 -23.05
C GLY A 195 9.11 -15.86 -24.03
N GLY A 196 10.15 -16.52 -23.51
CA GLY A 196 11.24 -17.09 -24.31
C GLY A 196 12.19 -16.08 -24.96
N ASN A 197 12.06 -14.78 -24.67
CA ASN A 197 12.94 -13.75 -25.22
C ASN A 197 14.26 -13.66 -24.42
N ALA A 198 15.38 -14.01 -25.07
CA ALA A 198 16.70 -14.01 -24.44
C ALA A 198 17.10 -12.64 -23.87
N THR A 199 16.87 -11.55 -24.59
CA THR A 199 17.17 -10.18 -24.11
C THR A 199 16.33 -9.80 -22.89
N LYS A 200 15.05 -10.20 -22.85
CA LYS A 200 14.17 -9.99 -21.69
C LYS A 200 14.67 -10.83 -20.49
N ALA A 201 15.05 -12.09 -20.72
CA ALA A 201 15.59 -12.97 -19.70
C ALA A 201 16.90 -12.43 -19.10
N ASP A 202 17.82 -11.92 -19.92
CA ASP A 202 19.08 -11.33 -19.44
C ASP A 202 18.85 -10.05 -18.64
N ARG A 203 17.90 -9.20 -19.06
CA ARG A 203 17.49 -8.04 -18.25
C ARG A 203 16.93 -8.44 -16.89
N ILE A 204 16.07 -9.46 -16.84
CA ILE A 204 15.51 -9.97 -15.57
C ILE A 204 16.65 -10.48 -14.67
N LYS A 205 17.59 -11.26 -15.20
CA LYS A 205 18.75 -11.76 -14.44
C LYS A 205 19.63 -10.62 -13.91
N ASN A 206 19.91 -9.61 -14.73
CA ASN A 206 20.68 -8.44 -14.30
C ASN A 206 19.95 -7.66 -13.20
N GLY A 207 18.64 -7.47 -13.33
CA GLY A 207 17.80 -6.87 -12.28
C GLY A 207 17.82 -7.69 -11.00
N ALA A 208 17.73 -9.01 -11.10
CA ALA A 208 17.77 -9.91 -9.94
C ALA A 208 19.13 -9.93 -9.25
N ALA A 209 20.24 -9.81 -9.99
CA ALA A 209 21.57 -9.67 -9.39
C ALA A 209 21.67 -8.38 -8.56
N ARG A 210 21.12 -7.27 -9.05
CA ARG A 210 21.05 -6.00 -8.29
C ARG A 210 20.16 -6.13 -7.05
N ALA A 211 18.99 -6.74 -7.21
CA ALA A 211 18.07 -7.04 -6.11
C ALA A 211 18.73 -7.93 -5.04
N GLN A 212 19.52 -8.93 -5.44
CA GLN A 212 20.26 -9.80 -4.52
C GLN A 212 21.32 -9.05 -3.72
N THR A 213 22.05 -8.11 -4.33
CA THR A 213 22.98 -7.23 -3.61
C THR A 213 22.25 -6.43 -2.54
N GLN A 214 21.13 -5.80 -2.90
CA GLN A 214 20.33 -5.02 -1.97
C GLN A 214 19.71 -5.88 -0.84
N LEU A 215 19.18 -7.05 -1.16
CA LEU A 215 18.70 -8.01 -0.17
C LEU A 215 19.80 -8.38 0.83
N THR A 216 21.03 -8.56 0.35
CA THR A 216 22.17 -8.88 1.21
C THR A 216 22.48 -7.73 2.16
N GLU A 217 22.43 -6.48 1.70
CA GLU A 217 22.57 -5.29 2.55
C GLU A 217 21.49 -5.23 3.63
N TRP A 218 20.23 -5.47 3.27
CA TRP A 218 19.10 -5.46 4.20
C TRP A 218 19.18 -6.61 5.20
N GLN A 219 19.55 -7.82 4.75
CA GLN A 219 19.73 -8.99 5.60
C GLN A 219 20.89 -8.83 6.59
N ASN A 220 21.92 -8.08 6.21
CA ASN A 220 23.04 -7.74 7.10
C ASN A 220 22.63 -6.73 8.19
N ASN A 221 21.56 -5.96 7.99
CA ASN A 221 21.00 -5.09 9.01
C ASN A 221 20.15 -5.92 10.01
N LYS A 222 20.79 -6.41 11.06
CA LYS A 222 20.14 -7.25 12.10
C LYS A 222 18.93 -6.57 12.77
N THR A 223 18.97 -5.26 12.97
CA THR A 223 17.86 -4.51 13.58
C THR A 223 16.65 -4.49 12.65
N PHE A 224 16.88 -4.23 11.36
CA PHE A 224 15.84 -4.28 10.34
C PHE A 224 15.25 -5.69 10.23
N MET A 225 16.08 -6.72 10.16
CA MET A 225 15.63 -8.11 10.09
C MET A 225 14.83 -8.54 11.31
N ALA A 226 15.26 -8.16 12.52
CA ALA A 226 14.53 -8.44 13.74
C ALA A 226 13.15 -7.76 13.75
N ALA A 227 13.06 -6.52 13.26
CA ALA A 227 11.79 -5.82 13.12
C ALA A 227 10.87 -6.49 12.09
N CYS A 228 11.40 -6.89 10.93
CA CYS A 228 10.64 -7.62 9.92
C CYS A 228 10.16 -8.98 10.39
N GLU A 229 10.98 -9.72 11.15
CA GLU A 229 10.57 -10.97 11.78
C GLU A 229 9.49 -10.76 12.84
N ALA A 230 9.60 -9.72 13.66
CA ALA A 230 8.58 -9.39 14.66
C ALA A 230 7.24 -9.09 13.99
N LEU A 231 7.24 -8.38 12.86
CA LEU A 231 6.06 -8.14 12.04
C LEU A 231 5.52 -9.42 11.36
N GLY A 232 6.39 -10.36 11.00
CA GLY A 232 6.03 -11.64 10.39
C GLY A 232 5.43 -12.66 11.36
N LYS A 233 5.90 -12.69 12.62
CA LYS A 233 5.42 -13.58 13.69
C LYS A 233 4.06 -13.19 14.25
N SER A 234 3.54 -12.00 13.90
CA SER A 234 2.19 -11.55 14.23
C SER A 234 1.06 -12.42 13.65
N GLY A 235 1.35 -13.42 12.81
CA GLY A 235 0.71 -14.75 12.80
C GLY A 235 -0.79 -14.89 12.48
N LYS A 236 -1.56 -13.81 12.45
CA LYS A 236 -2.76 -13.66 11.63
C LYS A 236 -2.35 -12.73 10.51
N GLY A 237 -2.86 -12.94 9.30
CA GLY A 237 -2.60 -12.05 8.16
C GLY A 237 -2.58 -10.59 8.64
N ILE A 238 -1.56 -9.83 8.22
CA ILE A 238 -1.24 -8.44 8.59
C ILE A 238 -2.31 -7.51 8.01
N ASP A 239 -3.52 -7.80 8.44
CA ASP A 239 -4.83 -7.28 8.10
C ASP A 239 -5.71 -7.25 9.37
N SER A 240 -5.25 -7.85 10.48
CA SER A 240 -5.92 -7.94 11.78
C SER A 240 -5.69 -6.66 12.59
N GLY A 241 -6.34 -5.58 12.18
CA GLY A 241 -6.53 -4.35 12.95
C GLY A 241 -7.86 -4.37 13.70
N ALA A 242 -8.10 -5.41 14.48
CA ALA A 242 -9.09 -5.37 15.54
C ALA A 242 -8.32 -5.72 16.83
N SER A 243 -7.88 -4.69 17.53
CA SER A 243 -7.55 -4.79 18.94
C SER A 243 -8.31 -3.66 19.59
N THR A 244 -9.30 -4.07 20.38
CA THR A 244 -9.96 -3.30 21.41
C THR A 244 -8.99 -2.34 22.11
N GLU A 245 -9.51 -1.17 22.49
CA GLU A 245 -8.83 0.00 23.07
C GLU A 245 -7.98 -0.23 24.35
N GLU A 246 -7.73 -1.47 24.77
CA GLU A 246 -6.93 -1.79 25.97
C GLU A 246 -5.52 -2.32 25.68
N ALA A 247 -5.12 -2.54 24.42
CA ALA A 247 -3.76 -3.00 24.09
C ALA A 247 -2.78 -1.86 23.70
N ALA A 248 -3.25 -0.62 23.57
CA ALA A 248 -2.46 0.49 23.02
C ALA A 248 -1.40 1.08 23.97
N THR A 249 -1.35 0.67 25.24
CA THR A 249 -0.42 1.27 26.23
C THR A 249 0.66 0.34 26.75
N THR A 250 0.63 -0.96 26.44
CA THR A 250 1.58 -1.93 27.07
C THR A 250 2.48 -2.67 26.09
N GLY A 251 2.28 -2.52 24.77
CA GLY A 251 3.13 -3.14 23.74
C GLY A 251 4.21 -2.23 23.13
N LEU A 252 4.06 -0.91 23.24
CA LEU A 252 4.99 0.06 22.61
C LEU A 252 6.19 0.47 23.48
N SER A 253 6.23 0.06 24.75
CA SER A 253 7.28 0.50 25.68
C SER A 253 8.61 -0.28 25.55
N GLY A 254 8.67 -1.30 24.68
CA GLY A 254 9.86 -2.15 24.53
C GLY A 254 10.87 -1.74 23.45
N ALA A 255 10.47 -0.89 22.49
CA ALA A 255 11.33 -0.51 21.35
C ALA A 255 11.62 1.00 21.26
N ALA A 256 11.16 1.79 22.23
CA ALA A 256 11.25 3.25 22.22
C ALA A 256 12.40 3.83 23.07
N SER A 257 13.45 3.05 23.41
CA SER A 257 14.58 3.56 24.22
C SER A 257 15.97 3.40 23.61
N SER A 258 16.09 2.99 22.34
CA SER A 258 17.32 3.25 21.58
C SER A 258 17.08 4.47 20.71
N GLY A 259 17.49 5.65 21.23
CA GLY A 259 17.62 6.90 20.49
C GLY A 259 18.68 6.82 19.40
N ALA A 260 18.53 5.86 18.48
CA ALA A 260 19.18 5.88 17.20
C ALA A 260 18.20 6.57 16.25
N SER A 261 18.50 7.82 15.93
CA SER A 261 18.02 8.44 14.69
C SER A 261 18.12 7.40 13.58
N ILE A 262 16.98 6.91 13.10
CA ILE A 262 16.92 6.05 11.92
C ILE A 262 17.48 6.92 10.78
N GLN A 263 18.78 6.77 10.51
CA GLN A 263 19.42 7.42 9.38
C GLN A 263 18.79 6.80 8.13
N TRP A 264 18.03 7.63 7.41
CA TRP A 264 17.33 7.36 6.14
C TRP A 264 18.26 6.98 4.97
N THR A 265 19.47 6.50 5.24
CA THR A 265 20.58 6.40 4.28
C THR A 265 20.57 5.13 3.42
N ILE A 266 19.54 4.27 3.50
CA ILE A 266 19.51 2.98 2.79
C ILE A 266 18.59 3.01 1.53
N LEU A 267 17.85 4.10 1.28
CA LEU A 267 16.84 4.12 0.20
C LEU A 267 17.38 4.28 -1.24
N SER A 268 18.64 4.69 -1.41
CA SER A 268 19.17 5.15 -2.71
C SER A 268 19.32 4.06 -3.80
N THR A 269 19.23 2.77 -3.46
CA THR A 269 19.45 1.65 -4.40
C THR A 269 18.18 0.94 -4.88
N ILE A 270 16.99 1.30 -4.37
CA ILE A 270 15.73 0.54 -4.56
C ILE A 270 15.14 0.68 -5.98
N LEU A 271 15.43 1.77 -6.71
CA LEU A 271 14.67 2.13 -7.91
C LEU A 271 14.98 1.31 -9.16
N VAL A 272 16.20 0.79 -9.24
CA VAL A 272 16.65 0.04 -10.42
C VAL A 272 15.86 -1.26 -10.59
N VAL A 273 15.40 -1.85 -9.49
CA VAL A 273 14.59 -3.08 -9.53
C VAL A 273 13.11 -2.77 -9.82
N GLY A 274 12.57 -1.68 -9.25
CA GLY A 274 11.17 -1.29 -9.44
C GLY A 274 10.82 -0.94 -10.89
N ALA A 275 11.70 -0.20 -11.58
CA ALA A 275 11.50 0.13 -12.99
C ALA A 275 11.78 -1.05 -13.94
N ALA A 276 12.64 -2.00 -13.55
CA ALA A 276 12.76 -3.28 -14.26
C ALA A 276 11.48 -4.13 -14.09
N MET A 277 10.78 -4.04 -12.95
CA MET A 277 9.51 -4.74 -12.73
C MET A 277 8.30 -4.08 -13.41
N THR A 278 8.26 -2.76 -13.57
CA THR A 278 7.16 -2.07 -14.26
C THR A 278 7.29 -2.08 -15.80
N LEU A 279 8.47 -2.42 -16.33
CA LEU A 279 8.73 -2.65 -17.76
C LEU A 279 8.57 -4.13 -18.19
N LEU A 280 8.15 -5.02 -17.28
CA LEU A 280 7.86 -6.44 -17.56
C LEU A 280 6.42 -6.69 -17.99
#